data_AF-A0A7Y4KP42-F1
#
_entry.id   AF-A0A7Y4KP42-F1
#
_cell.length_a   1.000
_cell.length_b   1.000
_cell.length_c   1.000
_cell.angle_alpha   90.00
_cell.angle_beta   90.00
_cell.angle_gamma   90.00
#
_symmetry.space_group_name_H-M   'P 1'
#
loop_
_entity.id
_entity.type
_entity.pdbx_description
1 polymer ?
#
loop_
_entity_poly.entity_id
_entity_poly.type
_entity_poly.pdbx_seq_one_letter_code
_entity_poly.pdbx_strand_id
1 'polypeptide(L)'
;MQILKHKTNIDFIGKRKPALFISTLINLAIIVGIAAVGFNFGVDFAGGTVVELKYNTPTTAEQVREKAQAGGLHDVSVQGVGAAEENSFLLRMGGVTQLTEENAERAKTAIQGLGETRNVYADMANGIVNFRSAQPMSAEAVKKAVEGAGIGVQEVRDLGANQGGNGYDYQVVASGMADKVYSALSAGLDKPNFEQRRVDYVGPQVGKQLRNRGIMALVYSMIAILLYVAFRFDFKFGPGALLAMLHDVVMVAGYYLVSRREFNLTSIAALLTVVGYSVNDTIVIYDRIREDMVKYKGKPLPEIINIAVNDTLGRTILTSGVTALSLIGLLIFGVGEIFDFAMAMLVGILVGTYSSVYIASPLVIWLDERAHAREAHHGSKQEPKAA
;
A
#
# COMPACT_ATOMS: atom_id res chain seq x y z
N MET A 1 -7.61 -33.83 12.14
CA MET A 1 -9.04 -33.78 11.81
C MET A 1 -9.21 -33.85 10.31
N GLN A 2 -9.87 -34.87 9.76
CA GLN A 2 -10.21 -34.95 8.33
C GLN A 2 -11.59 -34.32 8.11
N ILE A 3 -11.65 -33.09 7.59
CA ILE A 3 -12.91 -32.42 7.25
C ILE A 3 -13.50 -32.99 5.95
N LEU A 4 -12.66 -33.40 5.01
CA LEU A 4 -13.05 -34.15 3.82
C LEU A 4 -12.94 -35.66 4.13
N LYS A 5 -14.08 -36.33 4.30
CA LYS A 5 -14.16 -37.78 4.61
C LYS A 5 -13.77 -38.70 3.43
N HIS A 6 -13.68 -38.16 2.21
CA HIS A 6 -13.41 -38.93 0.99
C HIS A 6 -12.26 -38.28 0.19
N LYS A 7 -11.45 -39.10 -0.49
CA LYS A 7 -10.52 -38.61 -1.50
C LYS A 7 -11.33 -37.92 -2.60
N THR A 8 -11.16 -36.62 -2.76
CA THR A 8 -11.76 -35.88 -3.85
C THR A 8 -11.15 -36.35 -5.17
N ASN A 9 -11.96 -36.45 -6.22
CA ASN A 9 -11.51 -36.79 -7.56
C ASN A 9 -11.95 -35.70 -8.54
N ILE A 10 -11.42 -34.50 -8.32
CA ILE A 10 -11.72 -33.32 -9.14
C ILE A 10 -10.63 -33.18 -10.19
N ASP A 11 -11.01 -32.93 -11.45
CA ASP A 11 -10.06 -32.63 -12.53
C ASP A 11 -9.72 -31.13 -12.55
N PHE A 12 -8.77 -30.74 -11.68
CA PHE A 12 -8.22 -29.38 -11.64
C PHE A 12 -7.36 -29.12 -12.87
N ILE A 13 -6.50 -30.08 -13.23
CA ILE A 13 -5.47 -29.90 -14.23
C ILE A 13 -6.02 -29.90 -15.66
N GLY A 14 -7.19 -30.52 -15.91
CA GLY A 14 -7.92 -30.39 -17.17
C GLY A 14 -8.45 -28.97 -17.41
N LYS A 15 -8.77 -28.22 -16.35
CA LYS A 15 -9.27 -26.83 -16.43
C LYS A 15 -8.18 -25.77 -16.41
N ARG A 16 -6.89 -26.16 -16.49
CA ARG A 16 -5.76 -25.22 -16.38
C ARG A 16 -5.71 -24.14 -17.46
N LYS A 17 -6.04 -24.48 -18.70
CA LYS A 17 -5.96 -23.54 -19.85
C LYS A 17 -6.91 -22.35 -19.71
N PRO A 18 -8.23 -22.53 -19.50
CA PRO A 18 -9.14 -21.40 -19.32
C PRO A 18 -8.81 -20.61 -18.06
N ALA A 19 -8.42 -21.28 -16.96
CA ALA A 19 -8.01 -20.61 -15.73
C ALA A 19 -6.82 -19.67 -15.97
N LEU A 20 -5.74 -20.19 -16.55
CA LEU A 20 -4.53 -19.41 -16.87
C LEU A 20 -4.84 -18.23 -17.79
N PHE A 21 -5.68 -18.44 -18.81
CA PHE A 21 -6.07 -17.39 -19.75
C PHE A 21 -6.81 -16.23 -19.06
N ILE A 22 -7.84 -16.55 -18.28
CA ILE A 22 -8.64 -15.55 -17.54
C ILE A 22 -7.75 -14.78 -16.56
N SER A 23 -6.96 -15.50 -15.77
CA SER A 23 -6.05 -14.91 -14.80
C SER A 23 -5.02 -13.98 -15.46
N THR A 24 -4.44 -14.40 -16.59
CA THR A 24 -3.50 -13.57 -17.35
C THR A 24 -4.15 -12.28 -17.85
N LEU A 25 -5.38 -12.36 -18.37
CA LEU A 25 -6.13 -11.17 -18.82
C LEU A 25 -6.41 -10.20 -17.66
N ILE A 26 -6.84 -10.73 -16.50
CA ILE A 26 -7.11 -9.90 -15.32
C ILE A 26 -5.83 -9.20 -14.86
N ASN A 27 -4.71 -9.92 -14.77
CA ASN A 27 -3.44 -9.32 -14.38
C ASN A 27 -2.95 -8.26 -15.37
N LEU A 28 -3.08 -8.51 -16.67
CA LEU A 28 -2.73 -7.51 -17.67
C LEU A 28 -3.61 -6.26 -17.54
N ALA A 29 -4.91 -6.42 -17.33
CA ALA A 29 -5.82 -5.30 -17.10
C ALA A 29 -5.46 -4.51 -15.83
N ILE A 30 -5.07 -5.21 -14.75
CA ILE A 30 -4.61 -4.56 -13.51
C ILE A 30 -3.30 -3.79 -13.75
N ILE A 31 -2.31 -4.40 -14.41
CA ILE A 31 -1.02 -3.74 -14.69
C ILE A 31 -1.23 -2.48 -15.54
N VAL A 32 -2.04 -2.58 -16.59
CA VAL A 32 -2.40 -1.43 -17.44
C VAL A 32 -3.16 -0.39 -16.63
N GLY A 33 -4.10 -0.80 -15.79
CA GLY A 33 -4.86 0.11 -14.92
C GLY A 33 -3.98 0.83 -13.90
N ILE A 34 -3.01 0.15 -13.30
CA ILE A 34 -2.02 0.75 -12.41
C ILE A 34 -1.17 1.76 -13.17
N ALA A 35 -0.71 1.43 -14.38
CA ALA A 35 0.11 2.33 -15.19
C ALA A 35 -0.66 3.57 -15.68
N ALA A 36 -1.94 3.42 -16.00
CA ALA A 36 -2.78 4.50 -16.54
C ALA A 36 -3.36 5.41 -15.45
N VAL A 37 -3.81 4.85 -14.32
CA VAL A 37 -4.56 5.58 -13.28
C VAL A 37 -3.70 5.84 -12.03
N GLY A 38 -2.74 4.95 -11.75
CA GLY A 38 -1.97 4.99 -10.50
C GLY A 38 -2.77 4.56 -9.27
N PHE A 39 -2.05 4.30 -8.19
CA PHE A 39 -2.63 4.04 -6.88
C PHE A 39 -3.09 5.33 -6.21
N ASN A 40 -4.12 5.22 -5.37
CA ASN A 40 -4.47 6.27 -4.42
C ASN A 40 -3.48 6.19 -3.24
N PHE A 41 -2.39 6.96 -3.26
CA PHE A 41 -1.37 6.88 -2.22
C PHE A 41 -1.84 7.51 -0.91
N GLY A 42 -1.75 6.76 0.19
CA GLY A 42 -2.02 7.27 1.52
C GLY A 42 -0.93 8.24 2.02
N VAL A 43 -1.19 8.86 3.17
CA VAL A 43 -0.33 9.91 3.76
C VAL A 43 1.11 9.44 3.97
N ASP A 44 1.33 8.17 4.31
CA ASP A 44 2.68 7.60 4.48
C ASP A 44 3.54 7.71 3.23
N PHE A 45 2.93 7.72 2.04
CA PHE A 45 3.64 7.68 0.76
C PHE A 45 3.54 9.00 -0.01
N ALA A 46 2.37 9.65 0.04
CA ALA A 46 2.16 10.94 -0.59
C ALA A 46 2.77 12.09 0.25
N GLY A 47 2.87 11.91 1.57
CA GLY A 47 3.07 13.00 2.52
C GLY A 47 1.75 13.75 2.78
N GLY A 48 1.63 14.31 3.98
CA GLY A 48 0.40 14.97 4.42
C GLY A 48 0.25 14.99 5.94
N THR A 49 -0.93 15.40 6.38
CA THR A 49 -1.27 15.45 7.81
C THR A 49 -2.46 14.54 8.09
N VAL A 50 -2.37 13.79 9.18
CA VAL A 50 -3.46 13.01 9.75
C VAL A 50 -3.87 13.67 11.06
N VAL A 51 -5.15 13.94 11.22
CA VAL A 51 -5.73 14.49 12.45
C VAL A 51 -6.79 13.52 12.96
N GLU A 52 -6.65 13.07 14.19
CA GLU A 52 -7.67 12.28 14.88
C GLU A 52 -8.55 13.20 15.71
N LEU A 53 -9.85 13.19 15.44
CA LEU A 53 -10.86 13.96 16.15
C LEU A 53 -11.86 13.03 16.81
N LYS A 54 -12.23 13.28 18.06
CA LYS A 54 -13.35 12.64 18.73
C LYS A 54 -14.49 13.61 18.90
N TYR A 55 -15.69 13.25 18.45
CA TYR A 55 -16.89 14.04 18.63
C TYR A 55 -17.64 13.61 19.90
N ASN A 56 -18.21 14.58 20.60
CA ASN A 56 -19.01 14.31 21.80
C ASN A 56 -20.47 13.95 21.48
N THR A 57 -20.91 14.19 20.25
CA THR A 57 -22.22 13.76 19.75
C THR A 57 -22.08 12.73 18.63
N PRO A 58 -23.09 11.86 18.44
CA PRO A 58 -23.15 10.97 17.28
C PRO A 58 -22.96 11.77 15.99
N THR A 59 -21.89 11.47 15.27
CA THR A 59 -21.49 12.15 14.04
C THR A 59 -21.11 11.11 13.01
N THR A 60 -21.28 11.39 11.72
CA THR A 60 -20.82 10.47 10.66
C THR A 60 -19.57 11.02 9.96
N ALA A 61 -18.77 10.12 9.37
CA ALA A 61 -17.59 10.52 8.60
C ALA A 61 -17.97 11.46 7.43
N GLU A 62 -19.16 11.28 6.85
CA GLU A 62 -19.68 12.15 5.79
C GLU A 62 -19.92 13.57 6.29
N GLN A 63 -20.58 13.73 7.44
CA GLN A 63 -20.83 15.05 8.04
C GLN A 63 -19.52 15.77 8.39
N VAL A 64 -18.52 15.03 8.89
CA VAL A 64 -17.20 15.60 9.18
C VAL A 64 -16.51 16.05 7.89
N ARG A 65 -16.59 15.25 6.81
CA ARG A 65 -16.05 15.61 5.50
C ARG A 65 -16.71 16.85 4.91
N GLU A 66 -18.04 16.91 4.93
CA GLU A 66 -18.81 18.06 4.43
C GLU A 66 -18.43 19.34 5.18
N LYS A 67 -18.31 19.28 6.51
CA LYS A 67 -17.85 20.43 7.32
C LYS A 67 -16.42 20.84 6.99
N ALA A 68 -15.51 19.88 6.84
CA ALA A 68 -14.13 20.16 6.46
C ALA A 68 -14.07 20.87 5.09
N GLN A 69 -14.84 20.40 4.11
CA GLN A 69 -14.95 21.00 2.78
C GLN A 69 -15.58 22.39 2.81
N ALA A 70 -16.64 22.59 3.58
CA ALA A 70 -17.26 23.90 3.78
C ALA A 70 -16.28 24.91 4.43
N GLY A 71 -15.39 24.43 5.30
CA GLY A 71 -14.30 25.22 5.88
C GLY A 71 -13.09 25.41 4.96
N GLY A 72 -13.19 25.04 3.67
CA GLY A 72 -12.16 25.27 2.66
C GLY A 72 -11.08 24.18 2.57
N LEU A 73 -11.27 23.04 3.24
CA LEU A 73 -10.36 21.90 3.10
C LEU A 73 -10.85 21.00 1.96
N HIS A 74 -10.15 21.06 0.84
CA HIS A 74 -10.38 20.17 -0.31
C HIS A 74 -9.57 18.88 -0.17
N ASP A 75 -10.03 17.79 -0.81
CA ASP A 75 -9.37 16.48 -0.84
C ASP A 75 -9.12 15.84 0.56
N VAL A 76 -9.99 16.13 1.52
CA VAL A 76 -9.96 15.49 2.85
C VAL A 76 -10.58 14.09 2.78
N SER A 77 -9.77 13.08 3.07
CA SER A 77 -10.23 11.72 3.36
C SER A 77 -10.64 11.66 4.83
N VAL A 78 -11.86 11.23 5.11
CA VAL A 78 -12.38 11.09 6.48
C VAL A 78 -12.83 9.67 6.70
N GLN A 79 -12.35 9.07 7.79
CA GLN A 79 -12.61 7.68 8.14
C GLN A 79 -12.86 7.53 9.64
N GLY A 80 -13.86 6.75 10.04
CA GLY A 80 -14.07 6.41 11.43
C GLY A 80 -12.94 5.56 12.01
N VAL A 81 -12.73 5.65 13.32
CA VAL A 81 -11.77 4.82 14.08
C VAL A 81 -12.42 4.35 15.38
N GLY A 82 -12.08 3.12 15.77
CA GLY A 82 -12.61 2.49 16.97
C GLY A 82 -14.03 1.97 16.77
N ALA A 83 -14.71 1.65 17.88
CA ALA A 83 -16.12 1.26 17.85
C ALA A 83 -17.01 2.46 17.45
N ALA A 84 -18.19 2.18 16.88
CA ALA A 84 -19.12 3.23 16.44
C ALA A 84 -19.49 4.22 17.56
N GLU A 85 -19.53 3.76 18.80
CA GLU A 85 -19.77 4.58 20.00
C GLU A 85 -18.62 5.52 20.39
N GLU A 86 -17.39 5.28 19.89
CA GLU A 86 -16.25 6.13 20.18
C GLU A 86 -16.28 7.47 19.43
N ASN A 87 -17.13 7.61 18.40
CA ASN A 87 -17.31 8.81 17.57
C ASN A 87 -15.97 9.47 17.17
N SER A 88 -14.97 8.65 16.85
CA SER A 88 -13.62 9.09 16.52
C SER A 88 -13.37 8.97 15.02
N PHE A 89 -12.73 9.97 14.44
CA PHE A 89 -12.49 10.08 13.00
C PHE A 89 -11.05 10.48 12.73
N LEU A 90 -10.42 9.82 11.77
CA LEU A 90 -9.18 10.26 11.14
C LEU A 90 -9.52 11.09 9.92
N LEU A 91 -9.01 12.32 9.92
CA LEU A 91 -9.00 13.21 8.79
C LEU A 91 -7.59 13.18 8.20
N ARG A 92 -7.48 12.76 6.95
CA ARG A 92 -6.22 12.74 6.20
C ARG A 92 -6.33 13.77 5.09
N MET A 93 -5.29 14.59 4.96
CA MET A 93 -5.17 15.53 3.86
C MET A 93 -3.85 15.31 3.13
N GLY A 94 -3.94 15.21 1.81
CA GLY A 94 -2.79 15.32 0.94
C GLY A 94 -2.40 16.79 0.81
N GLY A 95 -1.10 17.08 0.78
CA GLY A 95 -0.64 18.46 0.67
C GLY A 95 -0.54 19.17 2.02
N VAL A 96 0.26 20.22 2.00
CA VAL A 96 1.20 20.53 3.07
C VAL A 96 0.65 21.54 4.05
N THR A 97 0.85 21.21 5.31
CA THR A 97 0.55 22.10 6.43
C THR A 97 1.45 21.74 7.62
N GLN A 98 2.71 21.55 7.25
CA GLN A 98 3.88 22.05 7.94
C GLN A 98 4.86 22.43 6.83
N LEU A 99 5.46 23.62 6.89
CA LEU A 99 6.38 24.17 5.88
C LEU A 99 7.23 23.07 5.19
N THR A 100 6.98 22.75 3.91
CA THR A 100 7.84 21.85 3.11
C THR A 100 9.00 22.63 2.50
N GLU A 101 10.04 21.96 1.99
CA GLU A 101 11.14 22.65 1.30
C GLU A 101 10.61 23.54 0.18
N GLU A 102 9.69 23.02 -0.63
CA GLU A 102 9.05 23.77 -1.71
C GLU A 102 8.22 24.96 -1.19
N ASN A 103 7.43 24.78 -0.12
CA ASN A 103 6.62 25.86 0.43
C ASN A 103 7.47 26.87 1.20
N ALA A 104 8.58 26.44 1.78
CA ALA A 104 9.58 27.29 2.40
C ALA A 104 10.24 28.19 1.36
N GLU A 105 10.61 27.65 0.20
CA GLU A 105 11.15 28.46 -0.91
C GLU A 105 10.10 29.44 -1.46
N ARG A 106 8.85 29.01 -1.60
CA ARG A 106 7.75 29.92 -1.97
C ARG A 106 7.52 31.02 -0.93
N ALA A 107 7.54 30.69 0.36
CA ALA A 107 7.41 31.64 1.44
C ALA A 107 8.60 32.63 1.47
N LYS A 108 9.83 32.13 1.29
CA LYS A 108 11.04 32.96 1.18
C LYS A 108 10.93 33.94 0.02
N THR A 109 10.51 33.46 -1.14
CA THR A 109 10.33 34.29 -2.35
C THR A 109 9.26 35.37 -2.12
N ALA A 110 8.13 35.02 -1.50
CA ALA A 110 7.07 35.96 -1.19
C ALA A 110 7.52 37.04 -0.20
N ILE A 111 8.28 36.66 0.83
CA ILE A 111 8.86 37.59 1.82
C ILE A 111 9.89 38.51 1.14
N GLN A 112 10.74 37.97 0.25
CA GLN A 112 11.70 38.77 -0.52
C GLN A 112 11.03 39.75 -1.48
N GLY A 113 9.85 39.43 -1.99
CA GLY A 113 9.06 40.33 -2.85
C GLY A 113 8.47 41.55 -2.12
N LEU A 114 8.47 41.56 -0.78
CA LEU A 114 7.91 42.67 0.00
C LEU A 114 8.89 43.84 0.19
N GLY A 115 10.19 43.66 -0.10
CA GLY A 115 11.20 44.72 0.03
C GLY A 115 12.60 44.20 0.34
N GLU A 116 13.45 45.06 0.87
CA GLU A 116 14.83 44.71 1.28
C GLU A 116 14.84 43.81 2.51
N THR A 117 14.75 42.50 2.27
CA THR A 117 14.86 41.48 3.30
C THR A 117 16.21 40.75 3.26
N ARG A 118 16.68 40.29 4.41
CA ARG A 118 17.97 39.62 4.62
C ARG A 118 17.76 38.40 5.52
N ASN A 119 18.69 37.44 5.45
CA ASN A 119 18.68 36.25 6.30
C ASN A 119 17.32 35.53 6.32
N VAL A 120 16.71 35.34 5.15
CA VAL A 120 15.43 34.63 5.04
C VAL A 120 15.70 33.14 5.09
N TYR A 121 15.36 32.49 6.19
CA TYR A 121 15.55 31.05 6.34
C TYR A 121 14.35 30.39 7.02
N ALA A 122 14.11 29.14 6.65
CA ALA A 122 13.03 28.34 7.21
C ALA A 122 13.57 27.38 8.27
N ASP A 123 12.99 27.44 9.46
CA ASP A 123 13.06 26.37 10.44
C ASP A 123 11.89 25.41 10.19
N MET A 124 12.22 24.37 9.43
CA MET A 124 11.29 23.34 8.99
C MET A 124 10.74 22.50 10.15
N ALA A 125 11.48 22.36 11.25
CA ALA A 125 11.07 21.56 12.40
C ALA A 125 9.97 22.25 13.20
N ASN A 126 10.04 23.58 13.27
CA ASN A 126 9.07 24.41 13.99
C ASN A 126 8.01 25.05 13.08
N GLY A 127 8.10 24.86 11.76
CA GLY A 127 7.16 25.46 10.79
C GLY A 127 7.31 26.98 10.70
N ILE A 128 8.52 27.49 10.92
CA ILE A 128 8.78 28.92 11.06
C ILE A 128 9.62 29.43 9.89
N VAL A 129 9.29 30.61 9.35
CA VAL A 129 10.18 31.37 8.46
C VAL A 129 10.67 32.61 9.18
N ASN A 130 11.98 32.66 9.43
CA ASN A 130 12.62 33.83 10.01
C ASN A 130 13.16 34.71 8.89
N PHE A 131 13.03 36.02 9.05
CA PHE A 131 13.62 36.97 8.13
C PHE A 131 13.92 38.29 8.83
N ARG A 132 14.83 39.06 8.24
CA ARG A 132 15.13 40.43 8.66
C ARG A 132 14.69 41.39 7.56
N SER A 133 14.08 42.50 7.93
CA SER A 133 13.76 43.60 7.02
C SER A 133 14.62 44.83 7.32
N ALA A 134 15.00 45.59 6.28
CA ALA A 134 15.67 46.88 6.44
C ALA A 134 14.75 47.96 7.03
N GLN A 135 13.43 47.87 6.80
CA GLN A 135 12.42 48.82 7.25
C GLN A 135 11.31 48.10 8.05
N PRO A 136 10.59 48.78 8.95
CA PRO A 136 9.44 48.20 9.64
C PRO A 136 8.38 47.71 8.64
N MET A 137 7.82 46.53 8.87
CA MET A 137 6.80 45.91 8.03
C MET A 137 5.53 45.65 8.82
N SER A 138 4.36 45.78 8.16
CA SER A 138 3.09 45.35 8.75
C SER A 138 3.01 43.83 8.79
N ALA A 139 2.66 43.28 9.96
CA ALA A 139 2.40 41.87 10.15
C ALA A 139 1.31 41.34 9.20
N GLU A 140 0.26 42.13 8.94
CA GLU A 140 -0.80 41.81 7.97
C GLU A 140 -0.30 41.74 6.54
N ALA A 141 0.60 42.65 6.13
CA ALA A 141 1.18 42.64 4.80
C ALA A 141 2.06 41.39 4.57
N VAL A 142 2.88 41.04 5.57
CA VAL A 142 3.69 39.82 5.57
C VAL A 142 2.80 38.58 5.52
N LYS A 143 1.78 38.54 6.37
CA LYS A 143 0.79 37.46 6.41
C LYS A 143 0.14 37.25 5.05
N LYS A 144 -0.38 38.32 4.44
CA LYS A 144 -1.06 38.26 3.14
C LYS A 144 -0.15 37.80 2.00
N ALA A 145 1.12 38.19 2.01
CA ALA A 145 2.08 37.74 0.99
C ALA A 145 2.40 36.25 1.12
N VAL A 146 2.62 35.77 2.34
CA VAL A 146 2.91 34.35 2.59
C VAL A 146 1.68 33.48 2.35
N GLU A 147 0.48 33.95 2.70
CA GLU A 147 -0.79 33.32 2.35
C GLU A 147 -1.05 33.32 0.84
N GLY A 148 -0.71 34.40 0.14
CA GLY A 148 -0.78 34.50 -1.32
C GLY A 148 0.15 33.51 -2.04
N ALA A 149 1.22 33.06 -1.38
CA ALA A 149 2.08 31.99 -1.86
C ALA A 149 1.55 30.57 -1.56
N GLY A 150 0.39 30.47 -0.92
CA GLY A 150 -0.29 29.22 -0.58
C GLY A 150 0.10 28.64 0.78
N ILE A 151 0.81 29.38 1.64
CA ILE A 151 1.19 28.95 3.00
C ILE A 151 0.22 29.57 4.01
N GLY A 152 -0.48 28.73 4.80
CA GLY A 152 -1.29 29.27 5.89
C GLY A 152 -0.41 29.87 6.99
N VAL A 153 -0.79 31.02 7.52
CA VAL A 153 -0.02 31.72 8.56
C VAL A 153 -0.84 31.79 9.84
N GLN A 154 -0.31 31.18 10.91
CA GLN A 154 -0.91 31.26 12.24
C GLN A 154 -0.76 32.67 12.78
N GLU A 155 0.46 33.17 12.75
CA GLU A 155 0.81 34.51 13.18
C GLU A 155 2.12 34.98 12.55
N VAL A 156 2.29 36.30 12.48
CA VAL A 156 3.57 36.94 12.17
C VAL A 156 4.00 37.67 13.44
N ARG A 157 5.12 37.25 14.01
CA ARG A 157 5.70 37.88 15.21
C ARG A 157 6.70 38.94 14.77
N ASP A 158 6.48 40.16 15.23
CA ASP A 158 7.48 41.23 15.18
C ASP A 158 8.39 41.09 16.41
N LEU A 159 9.68 40.80 16.17
CA LEU A 159 10.68 40.64 17.23
C LEU A 159 11.40 41.96 17.54
N GLY A 160 10.99 43.05 16.87
CA GLY A 160 11.53 44.38 17.05
C GLY A 160 12.86 44.62 16.31
N ALA A 161 13.46 45.78 16.59
CA ALA A 161 14.75 46.14 16.03
C ALA A 161 15.85 45.19 16.52
N ASN A 162 16.66 44.70 15.60
CA ASN A 162 17.78 43.84 15.93
C ASN A 162 18.79 44.59 16.83
N GLN A 163 19.34 43.92 17.83
CA GLN A 163 20.31 44.49 18.79
C GLN A 163 21.58 45.05 18.13
N GLY A 164 21.90 44.64 16.89
CA GLY A 164 23.00 45.18 16.09
C GLY A 164 22.66 46.40 15.23
N GLY A 165 21.46 46.98 15.35
CA GLY A 165 21.04 48.20 14.64
C GLY A 165 20.83 48.04 13.12
N ASN A 166 20.78 46.80 12.62
CA ASN A 166 20.87 46.50 11.19
C ASN A 166 19.56 45.96 10.58
N GLY A 167 18.41 46.37 11.13
CA GLY A 167 17.07 46.02 10.65
C GLY A 167 16.12 45.53 11.74
N TYR A 168 14.97 45.03 11.31
CA TYR A 168 13.87 44.51 12.14
C TYR A 168 13.71 43.01 11.90
N ASP A 169 13.67 42.22 12.97
CA ASP A 169 13.55 40.76 12.88
C ASP A 169 12.09 40.34 12.96
N TYR A 170 11.69 39.42 12.08
CA TYR A 170 10.34 38.90 11.98
C TYR A 170 10.34 37.39 11.91
N GLN A 171 9.27 36.80 12.44
CA GLN A 171 9.05 35.36 12.45
C GLN A 171 7.64 35.04 11.95
N VAL A 172 7.54 34.36 10.82
CA VAL A 172 6.27 33.85 10.29
C VAL A 172 6.07 32.43 10.81
N VAL A 173 5.04 32.22 11.61
CA VAL A 173 4.65 30.89 12.07
C VAL A 173 3.60 30.36 11.11
N ALA A 174 3.93 29.30 10.37
CA ALA A 174 2.96 28.69 9.47
C ALA A 174 1.88 27.96 10.27
N SER A 175 0.62 28.12 9.88
CA SER A 175 -0.47 27.32 10.45
C SER A 175 -0.23 25.84 10.17
N GLY A 176 -0.28 25.03 11.24
CA GLY A 176 -0.34 23.59 11.10
C GLY A 176 -1.65 23.16 10.44
N MET A 177 -1.71 21.94 9.90
CA MET A 177 -2.95 21.48 9.23
C MET A 177 -4.01 21.28 10.26
N ALA A 178 -3.59 20.77 11.41
CA ALA A 178 -4.40 20.62 12.58
C ALA A 178 -5.07 21.93 12.95
N ASP A 179 -4.35 23.07 12.91
CA ASP A 179 -4.93 24.38 13.22
C ASP A 179 -5.94 24.80 12.15
N LYS A 180 -5.64 24.54 10.87
CA LYS A 180 -6.59 24.80 9.78
C LYS A 180 -7.84 23.93 9.88
N VAL A 181 -7.68 22.65 10.21
CA VAL A 181 -8.75 21.68 10.46
C VAL A 181 -9.59 22.12 11.64
N TYR A 182 -8.95 22.48 12.75
CA TYR A 182 -9.63 22.96 13.93
C TYR A 182 -10.43 24.23 13.62
N SER A 183 -9.83 25.18 12.90
CA SER A 183 -10.48 26.43 12.51
C SER A 183 -11.63 26.20 11.53
N ALA A 184 -11.43 25.36 10.52
CA ALA A 184 -12.43 25.00 9.52
C ALA A 184 -13.64 24.30 10.14
N LEU A 185 -13.40 23.36 11.05
CA LEU A 185 -14.46 22.61 11.72
C LEU A 185 -15.13 23.38 12.86
N SER A 186 -14.46 24.40 13.42
CA SER A 186 -15.01 25.29 14.43
C SER A 186 -15.68 26.54 13.84
N ALA A 187 -15.56 26.76 12.53
CA ALA A 187 -16.13 27.92 11.87
C ALA A 187 -17.65 27.96 12.06
N GLY A 188 -18.16 29.07 12.64
CA GLY A 188 -19.59 29.24 12.90
C GLY A 188 -20.13 28.50 14.12
N LEU A 189 -19.27 27.93 14.99
CA LEU A 189 -19.66 27.32 16.26
C LEU A 189 -19.22 28.18 17.45
N ASP A 190 -20.09 28.38 18.43
CA ASP A 190 -19.74 29.05 19.70
C ASP A 190 -18.76 28.21 20.53
N LYS A 191 -18.86 26.88 20.43
CA LYS A 191 -17.93 25.91 21.03
C LYS A 191 -17.75 24.68 20.12
N PRO A 192 -16.51 24.21 19.90
CA PRO A 192 -16.27 22.98 19.16
C PRO A 192 -16.85 21.78 19.92
N ASN A 193 -17.58 20.93 19.21
CA ASN A 193 -18.16 19.70 19.73
C ASN A 193 -17.26 18.48 19.48
N PHE A 194 -15.95 18.72 19.39
CA PHE A 194 -14.95 17.71 19.12
C PHE A 194 -13.65 18.02 19.86
N GLU A 195 -12.91 16.97 20.18
CA GLU A 195 -11.61 17.00 20.80
C GLU A 195 -10.58 16.47 19.81
N GLN A 196 -9.48 17.20 19.64
CA GLN A 196 -8.35 16.73 18.86
C GLN A 196 -7.52 15.77 19.72
N ARG A 197 -7.44 14.51 19.30
CA ARG A 197 -6.72 13.45 20.01
C ARG A 197 -5.29 13.29 19.56
N ARG A 198 -5.04 13.36 18.26
CA ARG A 198 -3.73 13.10 17.67
C ARG A 198 -3.53 13.88 16.38
N VAL A 199 -2.29 14.29 16.13
CA VAL A 199 -1.86 14.88 14.86
C VAL A 199 -0.57 14.21 14.45
N ASP A 200 -0.57 13.55 13.29
CA ASP A 200 0.63 13.01 12.67
C ASP A 200 0.93 13.75 11.38
N TYR A 201 2.20 13.97 11.09
CA TYR A 201 2.65 14.60 9.85
C TYR A 201 3.75 13.77 9.19
N VAL A 202 3.65 13.61 7.88
CA VAL A 202 4.66 12.98 7.04
C VAL A 202 5.05 13.94 5.93
N GLY A 203 6.33 14.32 5.87
CA GLY A 203 6.85 15.15 4.78
C GLY A 203 6.89 14.37 3.44
N PRO A 204 6.67 15.04 2.29
CA PRO A 204 6.62 14.38 0.98
C PRO A 204 7.93 13.69 0.58
N GLN A 205 9.09 14.21 1.01
CA GLN A 205 10.37 13.55 0.79
C GLN A 205 10.49 12.25 1.59
N VAL A 206 10.12 12.29 2.87
CA VAL A 206 10.10 11.10 3.73
C VAL A 206 9.10 10.08 3.20
N GLY A 207 7.92 10.53 2.76
CA GLY A 207 6.90 9.64 2.20
C GLY A 207 7.36 8.93 0.91
N LYS A 208 8.01 9.65 -0.01
CA LYS A 208 8.64 9.03 -1.19
C LYS A 208 9.71 8.00 -0.81
N GLN A 209 10.52 8.28 0.20
CA GLN A 209 11.52 7.33 0.70
C GLN A 209 10.88 6.09 1.30
N LEU A 210 9.84 6.25 2.14
CA LEU A 210 9.09 5.15 2.75
C LEU A 210 8.43 4.28 1.68
N ARG A 211 7.79 4.88 0.69
CA ARG A 211 7.20 4.17 -0.46
C ARG A 211 8.24 3.33 -1.19
N ASN A 212 9.36 3.93 -1.59
CA ASN A 212 10.38 3.24 -2.35
C ASN A 212 11.02 2.11 -1.52
N ARG A 213 11.28 2.33 -0.22
CA ARG A 213 11.78 1.29 0.70
C ARG A 213 10.78 0.15 0.86
N GLY A 214 9.48 0.44 0.99
CA GLY A 214 8.42 -0.56 1.09
C GLY A 214 8.33 -1.44 -0.17
N ILE A 215 8.37 -0.82 -1.36
CA ILE A 215 8.38 -1.56 -2.63
C ILE A 215 9.66 -2.40 -2.76
N MET A 216 10.83 -1.86 -2.40
CA MET A 216 12.08 -2.63 -2.43
C MET A 216 12.07 -3.78 -1.43
N ALA A 217 11.48 -3.62 -0.25
CA ALA A 217 11.31 -4.70 0.72
C ALA A 217 10.46 -5.84 0.15
N LEU A 218 9.39 -5.53 -0.60
CA LEU A 218 8.58 -6.52 -1.30
C LEU A 218 9.42 -7.29 -2.34
N VAL A 219 10.18 -6.59 -3.17
CA VAL A 219 11.06 -7.21 -4.17
C VAL A 219 12.12 -8.09 -3.51
N TYR A 220 12.81 -7.61 -2.46
CA TYR A 220 13.81 -8.39 -1.73
C TYR A 220 13.20 -9.63 -1.06
N SER A 221 11.98 -9.53 -0.52
CA SER A 221 11.26 -10.67 0.04
C SER A 221 10.99 -11.74 -1.03
N MET A 222 10.51 -11.33 -2.21
CA MET A 222 10.26 -12.25 -3.33
C MET A 222 11.55 -12.93 -3.82
N ILE A 223 12.67 -12.20 -3.88
CA ILE A 223 13.98 -12.76 -4.24
C ILE A 223 14.46 -13.75 -3.17
N ALA A 224 14.37 -13.40 -1.89
CA ALA A 224 14.78 -14.26 -0.80
C ALA A 224 13.98 -15.58 -0.79
N ILE A 225 12.68 -15.50 -1.05
CA ILE A 225 11.82 -16.68 -1.18
C ILE A 225 12.18 -17.50 -2.42
N LEU A 226 12.46 -16.84 -3.56
CA LEU A 226 12.91 -17.54 -4.76
C LEU A 226 14.20 -18.33 -4.50
N LEU A 227 15.17 -17.72 -3.81
CA LEU A 227 16.40 -18.40 -3.42
C LEU A 227 16.09 -19.61 -2.54
N TYR A 228 15.24 -19.45 -1.52
CA TYR A 228 14.80 -20.55 -0.68
C TYR A 228 14.18 -21.69 -1.51
N VAL A 229 13.23 -21.39 -2.40
CA VAL A 229 12.58 -22.39 -3.26
C VAL A 229 13.62 -23.07 -4.16
N ALA A 230 14.56 -22.32 -4.73
CA ALA A 230 15.62 -22.87 -5.58
C ALA A 230 16.56 -23.82 -4.84
N PHE A 231 16.84 -23.59 -3.54
CA PHE A 231 17.60 -24.52 -2.71
C PHE A 231 16.77 -25.71 -2.24
N ARG A 232 15.46 -25.52 -2.01
CA ARG A 232 14.57 -26.53 -1.42
C ARG A 232 13.96 -27.50 -2.45
N PHE A 233 13.83 -27.07 -3.71
CA PHE A 233 13.17 -27.80 -4.79
C PHE A 233 14.04 -27.90 -6.04
N ASP A 234 13.76 -28.89 -6.88
CA ASP A 234 14.41 -29.01 -8.18
C ASP A 234 14.10 -27.78 -9.05
N PHE A 235 15.05 -27.42 -9.92
CA PHE A 235 15.00 -26.17 -10.71
C PHE A 235 13.70 -25.99 -11.52
N LYS A 236 13.01 -27.08 -11.88
CA LYS A 236 11.74 -27.04 -12.60
C LYS A 236 10.56 -26.47 -11.80
N PHE A 237 10.64 -26.44 -10.47
CA PHE A 237 9.58 -25.93 -9.60
C PHE A 237 9.73 -24.42 -9.31
N GLY A 238 10.97 -23.91 -9.24
CA GLY A 238 11.26 -22.52 -8.88
C GLY A 238 10.52 -21.45 -9.72
N PRO A 239 10.57 -21.52 -11.07
CA PRO A 239 9.88 -20.54 -11.91
C PRO A 239 8.36 -20.52 -11.71
N GLY A 240 7.75 -21.68 -11.41
CA GLY A 240 6.30 -21.79 -11.17
C GLY A 240 5.87 -21.07 -9.90
N ALA A 241 6.63 -21.25 -8.81
CA ALA A 241 6.42 -20.53 -7.57
C ALA A 241 6.61 -19.02 -7.75
N LEU A 242 7.64 -18.59 -8.49
CA LEU A 242 7.88 -17.17 -8.77
C LEU A 242 6.72 -16.52 -9.52
N LEU A 243 6.26 -17.17 -10.60
CA LEU A 243 5.18 -16.64 -11.42
C LEU A 243 3.87 -16.54 -10.63
N ALA A 244 3.58 -17.53 -9.78
CA ALA A 244 2.42 -17.50 -8.90
C ALA A 244 2.51 -16.36 -7.87
N MET A 245 3.66 -16.15 -7.24
CA MET A 245 3.86 -15.01 -6.32
C MET A 245 3.65 -13.66 -7.03
N LEU A 246 4.23 -13.47 -8.21
CA LEU A 246 4.07 -12.25 -9.00
C LEU A 246 2.60 -12.03 -9.37
N HIS A 247 1.92 -13.10 -9.80
CA HIS A 247 0.49 -13.07 -10.07
C HIS A 247 -0.30 -12.60 -8.85
N ASP A 248 -0.04 -13.16 -7.67
CA ASP A 248 -0.83 -12.88 -6.46
C ASP A 248 -0.63 -11.46 -5.96
N VAL A 249 0.61 -10.96 -6.00
CA VAL A 249 0.94 -9.57 -5.67
C VAL A 249 0.19 -8.60 -6.59
N VAL A 250 0.17 -8.87 -7.90
CA VAL A 250 -0.55 -8.03 -8.87
C VAL A 250 -2.06 -8.07 -8.61
N MET A 251 -2.63 -9.24 -8.34
CA MET A 251 -4.06 -9.39 -8.04
C MET A 251 -4.48 -8.61 -6.78
N VAL A 252 -3.69 -8.69 -5.70
CA VAL A 252 -3.96 -7.92 -4.47
C VAL A 252 -3.73 -6.42 -4.70
N ALA A 253 -2.71 -6.04 -5.48
CA ALA A 253 -2.55 -4.65 -5.88
C ALA A 253 -3.75 -4.15 -6.71
N GLY A 254 -4.33 -5.02 -7.55
CA GLY A 254 -5.56 -4.76 -8.29
C GLY A 254 -6.76 -4.47 -7.40
N TYR A 255 -6.86 -5.08 -6.21
CA TYR A 255 -7.87 -4.71 -5.23
C TYR A 255 -7.77 -3.23 -4.81
N TYR A 256 -6.56 -2.73 -4.52
CA TYR A 256 -6.35 -1.31 -4.18
C TYR A 256 -6.64 -0.40 -5.38
N LEU A 257 -6.33 -0.84 -6.60
CA LEU A 257 -6.66 -0.10 -7.82
C LEU A 257 -8.18 0.05 -8.00
N VAL A 258 -8.94 -1.04 -7.88
CA VAL A 258 -10.39 -1.06 -8.17
C VAL A 258 -11.20 -0.42 -7.05
N SER A 259 -10.85 -0.72 -5.79
CA SER A 259 -11.56 -0.17 -4.63
C SER A 259 -11.23 1.30 -4.36
N ARG A 260 -10.17 1.83 -4.99
CA ARG A 260 -9.60 3.17 -4.74
C ARG A 260 -9.26 3.45 -3.27
N ARG A 261 -9.09 2.38 -2.47
CA ARG A 261 -8.59 2.47 -1.09
C ARG A 261 -7.15 2.95 -1.08
N GLU A 262 -6.76 3.54 0.06
CA GLU A 262 -5.43 4.10 0.21
C GLU A 262 -4.37 2.99 0.15
N PHE A 263 -3.31 3.27 -0.61
CA PHE A 263 -2.12 2.44 -0.71
C PHE A 263 -1.03 3.06 0.17
N ASN A 264 -0.70 2.41 1.28
CA ASN A 264 0.16 2.93 2.35
C ASN A 264 1.09 1.82 2.93
N LEU A 265 1.74 2.06 4.06
CA LEU A 265 2.63 1.07 4.68
C LEU A 265 1.89 -0.21 5.08
N THR A 266 0.66 -0.09 5.55
CA THR A 266 -0.21 -1.22 5.89
C THR A 266 -0.54 -2.05 4.64
N SER A 267 -0.73 -1.43 3.48
CA SER A 267 -0.90 -2.15 2.20
C SER A 267 0.36 -2.95 1.81
N ILE A 268 1.56 -2.39 2.03
CA ILE A 268 2.81 -3.11 1.79
C ILE A 268 2.95 -4.30 2.75
N ALA A 269 2.59 -4.12 4.02
CA ALA A 269 2.60 -5.21 5.00
C ALA A 269 1.65 -6.35 4.59
N ALA A 270 0.45 -6.02 4.08
CA ALA A 270 -0.49 -7.01 3.55
C ALA A 270 0.12 -7.77 2.36
N LEU A 271 0.69 -7.07 1.37
CA LEU A 271 1.33 -7.69 0.21
C LEU A 271 2.49 -8.62 0.62
N LEU A 272 3.37 -8.18 1.53
CA LEU A 272 4.46 -9.00 2.07
C LEU A 272 3.94 -10.26 2.75
N THR A 273 2.86 -10.15 3.50
CA THR A 273 2.24 -11.28 4.20
C THR A 273 1.59 -12.25 3.20
N VAL A 274 0.91 -11.73 2.17
CA VAL A 274 0.32 -12.54 1.08
C VAL A 274 1.37 -13.34 0.34
N VAL A 275 2.53 -12.74 0.05
CA VAL A 275 3.65 -13.47 -0.59
C VAL A 275 4.03 -14.72 0.23
N GLY A 276 4.13 -14.60 1.56
CA GLY A 276 4.40 -15.74 2.44
C GLY A 276 3.29 -16.80 2.42
N TYR A 277 2.03 -16.37 2.49
CA TYR A 277 0.87 -17.28 2.45
C TYR A 277 0.74 -18.03 1.12
N SER A 278 0.92 -17.32 -0.01
CA SER A 278 0.87 -17.89 -1.36
C SER A 278 1.92 -18.99 -1.56
N VAL A 279 3.14 -18.73 -1.08
CA VAL A 279 4.27 -19.66 -1.21
C VAL A 279 4.06 -20.90 -0.37
N ASN A 280 3.49 -20.77 0.82
CA ASN A 280 3.21 -21.90 1.70
C ASN A 280 2.32 -22.96 1.00
N ASP A 281 1.24 -22.54 0.34
CA ASP A 281 0.36 -23.46 -0.40
C ASP A 281 1.10 -24.10 -1.58
N THR A 282 1.90 -23.30 -2.30
CA THR A 282 2.70 -23.79 -3.44
C THR A 282 3.72 -24.86 -3.01
N ILE A 283 4.42 -24.65 -1.89
CA ILE A 283 5.39 -25.59 -1.32
C ILE A 283 4.71 -26.92 -0.96
N VAL A 284 3.54 -26.87 -0.33
CA VAL A 284 2.79 -28.07 0.06
C VAL A 284 2.40 -28.91 -1.15
N ILE A 285 1.88 -28.26 -2.21
CA ILE A 285 1.53 -28.94 -3.46
C ILE A 285 2.79 -29.51 -4.13
N TYR A 286 3.88 -28.76 -4.19
CA TYR A 286 5.13 -29.22 -4.82
C TYR A 286 5.77 -30.40 -4.09
N ASP A 287 5.80 -30.38 -2.75
CA ASP A 287 6.30 -31.51 -1.97
C ASP A 287 5.45 -32.76 -2.23
N ARG A 288 4.11 -32.62 -2.30
CA ARG A 288 3.23 -33.75 -2.64
C ARG A 288 3.46 -34.24 -4.07
N ILE A 289 3.62 -33.35 -5.04
CA ILE A 289 3.94 -33.74 -6.44
C ILE A 289 5.22 -34.57 -6.46
N ARG A 290 6.27 -34.17 -5.76
CA ARG A 290 7.54 -34.92 -5.71
C ARG A 290 7.37 -36.29 -5.08
N GLU A 291 6.61 -36.40 -3.99
CA GLU A 291 6.29 -37.67 -3.35
C GLU A 291 5.49 -38.59 -4.32
N ASP A 292 4.47 -38.04 -4.97
CA ASP A 292 3.60 -38.78 -5.87
C ASP A 292 4.29 -39.17 -7.18
N MET A 293 5.30 -38.42 -7.64
CA MET A 293 6.15 -38.81 -8.76
C MET A 293 6.95 -40.10 -8.48
N VAL A 294 7.36 -40.31 -7.22
CA VAL A 294 8.05 -41.53 -6.80
C VAL A 294 7.07 -42.69 -6.65
N LYS A 295 5.86 -42.41 -6.16
CA LYS A 295 4.81 -43.40 -5.88
C LYS A 295 4.10 -43.90 -7.14
N TYR A 296 3.83 -43.00 -8.09
CA TYR A 296 3.06 -43.27 -9.30
C TYR A 296 3.93 -43.26 -10.56
N LYS A 297 5.05 -43.99 -10.53
CA LYS A 297 5.96 -44.12 -11.67
C LYS A 297 5.22 -44.58 -12.92
N GLY A 298 5.48 -43.91 -14.05
CA GLY A 298 4.88 -44.22 -15.35
C GLY A 298 3.55 -43.50 -15.65
N LYS A 299 2.94 -42.81 -14.68
CA LYS A 299 1.80 -41.92 -14.98
C LYS A 299 2.27 -40.60 -15.61
N PRO A 300 1.47 -39.99 -16.51
CA PRO A 300 1.75 -38.65 -17.02
C PRO A 300 1.79 -37.62 -15.88
N LEU A 301 2.74 -36.67 -15.95
CA LEU A 301 2.89 -35.62 -14.95
C LEU A 301 1.59 -34.84 -14.66
N PRO A 302 0.74 -34.47 -15.65
CA PRO A 302 -0.53 -33.82 -15.38
C PRO A 302 -1.47 -34.64 -14.47
N GLU A 303 -1.48 -35.96 -14.60
CA GLU A 303 -2.30 -36.84 -13.76
C GLU A 303 -1.75 -36.90 -12.33
N ILE A 304 -0.43 -37.00 -12.19
CA ILE A 304 0.26 -37.00 -10.89
C ILE A 304 -0.02 -35.69 -10.14
N ILE A 305 0.08 -34.55 -10.84
CA ILE A 305 -0.23 -33.25 -10.26
C ILE A 305 -1.70 -33.16 -9.85
N ASN A 306 -2.62 -33.69 -10.64
CA ASN A 306 -4.03 -33.68 -10.28
C ASN A 306 -4.32 -34.52 -9.02
N ILE A 307 -3.66 -35.68 -8.88
CA ILE A 307 -3.71 -36.50 -7.67
C ILE A 307 -3.17 -35.70 -6.47
N ALA A 308 -1.99 -35.10 -6.62
CA ALA A 308 -1.33 -34.35 -5.57
C ALA A 308 -2.20 -33.19 -5.05
N VAL A 309 -2.79 -32.41 -5.95
CA VAL A 309 -3.70 -31.29 -5.60
C VAL A 309 -4.92 -31.78 -4.83
N ASN A 310 -5.53 -32.89 -5.25
CA ASN A 310 -6.67 -33.47 -4.52
C ASN A 310 -6.27 -33.98 -3.13
N ASP A 311 -5.12 -34.65 -3.02
CA ASP A 311 -4.63 -35.18 -1.73
C ASP A 311 -4.20 -34.06 -0.76
N THR A 312 -3.85 -32.85 -1.24
CA THR A 312 -3.52 -31.69 -0.39
C THR A 312 -4.69 -30.75 -0.13
N LEU A 313 -5.78 -30.83 -0.91
CA LEU A 313 -6.90 -29.88 -0.88
C LEU A 313 -7.48 -29.66 0.52
N GLY A 314 -7.68 -30.74 1.28
CA GLY A 314 -8.24 -30.65 2.63
C GLY A 314 -7.35 -29.85 3.61
N ARG A 315 -6.03 -29.89 3.44
CA ARG A 315 -5.10 -29.09 4.22
C ARG A 315 -5.21 -27.61 3.84
N THR A 316 -5.14 -27.33 2.54
CA THR A 316 -5.23 -25.97 1.99
C THR A 316 -6.53 -25.28 2.39
N ILE A 317 -7.68 -25.97 2.26
CA ILE A 317 -8.97 -25.42 2.70
C ILE A 317 -8.96 -25.11 4.20
N LEU A 318 -8.37 -25.97 5.04
CA LEU A 318 -8.34 -25.76 6.48
C LEU A 318 -7.43 -24.58 6.87
N THR A 319 -6.22 -24.51 6.31
CA THR A 319 -5.26 -23.43 6.61
C THR A 319 -5.75 -22.08 6.12
N SER A 320 -6.21 -22.00 4.88
CA SER A 320 -6.77 -20.78 4.30
C SER A 320 -8.10 -20.41 4.96
N GLY A 321 -8.95 -21.40 5.26
CA GLY A 321 -10.27 -21.18 5.87
C GLY A 321 -10.20 -20.65 7.31
N VAL A 322 -9.31 -21.18 8.15
CA VAL A 322 -9.14 -20.68 9.53
C VAL A 322 -8.59 -19.25 9.51
N THR A 323 -7.62 -18.97 8.64
CA THR A 323 -7.07 -17.62 8.50
C THR A 323 -8.14 -16.65 7.97
N ALA A 324 -8.89 -17.05 6.95
CA ALA A 324 -10.00 -16.26 6.40
C ALA A 324 -11.07 -15.97 7.45
N LEU A 325 -11.40 -16.94 8.33
CA LEU A 325 -12.36 -16.73 9.41
C LEU A 325 -11.90 -15.64 10.39
N SER A 326 -10.62 -15.65 10.77
CA SER A 326 -10.04 -14.57 11.59
C SER A 326 -10.12 -13.22 10.89
N LEU A 327 -9.81 -13.17 9.59
CA LEU A 327 -9.89 -11.94 8.79
C LEU A 327 -11.33 -11.44 8.65
N ILE A 328 -12.32 -12.32 8.54
CA ILE A 328 -13.74 -11.93 8.51
C ILE A 328 -14.13 -11.21 9.81
N GLY A 329 -13.63 -11.65 10.97
CA GLY A 329 -13.80 -10.92 12.22
C GLY A 329 -13.23 -9.49 12.13
N LEU A 330 -12.03 -9.33 11.58
CA LEU A 330 -11.43 -8.02 11.32
C LEU A 330 -12.20 -7.21 10.27
N LEU A 331 -12.90 -7.83 9.32
CA LEU A 331 -13.72 -7.10 8.34
C LEU A 331 -15.05 -6.61 8.92
N ILE A 332 -15.60 -7.33 9.91
CA ILE A 332 -16.85 -6.94 10.58
C ILE A 332 -16.60 -5.78 11.56
N PHE A 333 -15.50 -5.83 12.31
CA PHE A 333 -15.22 -4.88 13.38
C PHE A 333 -14.08 -3.91 13.09
N GLY A 334 -13.19 -4.25 12.16
CA GLY A 334 -12.10 -3.38 11.77
C GLY A 334 -12.60 -2.19 10.98
N VAL A 335 -12.08 -1.03 11.34
CA VAL A 335 -12.29 0.23 10.62
C VAL A 335 -10.91 0.73 10.21
N GLY A 336 -10.83 1.76 9.38
CA GLY A 336 -9.54 2.31 9.08
C GLY A 336 -8.72 1.42 8.14
N GLU A 337 -7.42 1.45 8.41
CA GLU A 337 -6.41 0.63 7.77
C GLU A 337 -6.53 -0.86 8.12
N ILE A 338 -7.16 -1.20 9.26
CA ILE A 338 -7.38 -2.60 9.67
C ILE A 338 -8.32 -3.30 8.70
N PHE A 339 -9.39 -2.61 8.29
CA PHE A 339 -10.31 -3.13 7.28
C PHE A 339 -9.59 -3.36 5.95
N ASP A 340 -8.84 -2.36 5.49
CA ASP A 340 -8.14 -2.41 4.20
C ASP A 340 -7.05 -3.50 4.20
N PHE A 341 -6.36 -3.69 5.32
CA PHE A 341 -5.42 -4.80 5.53
C PHE A 341 -6.13 -6.15 5.44
N ALA A 342 -7.22 -6.32 6.20
CA ALA A 342 -7.94 -7.59 6.27
C ALA A 342 -8.54 -7.98 4.92
N MET A 343 -9.05 -7.01 4.16
CA MET A 343 -9.61 -7.26 2.84
C MET A 343 -8.53 -7.65 1.84
N ALA A 344 -7.40 -6.94 1.82
CA ALA A 344 -6.27 -7.28 0.96
C ALA A 344 -5.71 -8.67 1.27
N MET A 345 -5.59 -9.01 2.56
CA MET A 345 -5.20 -10.35 3.01
C MET A 345 -6.19 -11.42 2.57
N LEU A 346 -7.50 -11.16 2.69
CA LEU A 346 -8.53 -12.12 2.28
C LEU A 346 -8.49 -12.37 0.77
N VAL A 347 -8.36 -11.31 -0.04
CA VAL A 347 -8.13 -11.43 -1.49
C VAL A 347 -6.88 -12.24 -1.76
N GLY A 348 -5.77 -11.95 -1.08
CA GLY A 348 -4.50 -12.63 -1.26
C GLY A 348 -4.56 -14.13 -0.93
N ILE A 349 -5.26 -14.53 0.13
CA ILE A 349 -5.45 -15.95 0.47
C ILE A 349 -6.26 -16.66 -0.61
N LEU A 350 -7.36 -16.07 -1.07
CA LEU A 350 -8.20 -16.67 -2.12
C LEU A 350 -7.43 -16.82 -3.43
N VAL A 351 -6.70 -15.77 -3.81
CA VAL A 351 -5.88 -15.75 -5.02
C VAL A 351 -4.71 -16.73 -4.91
N GLY A 352 -4.02 -16.80 -3.77
CA GLY A 352 -2.89 -17.71 -3.56
C GLY A 352 -3.27 -19.19 -3.58
N THR A 353 -4.40 -19.54 -2.96
CA THR A 353 -4.93 -20.91 -3.04
C THR A 353 -5.31 -21.26 -4.49
N TYR A 354 -5.86 -20.31 -5.26
CA TYR A 354 -6.13 -20.52 -6.68
C TYR A 354 -4.85 -20.62 -7.53
N SER A 355 -3.86 -19.74 -7.31
CA SER A 355 -2.69 -19.61 -8.16
C SER A 355 -1.72 -20.79 -8.02
N SER A 356 -1.59 -21.35 -6.80
CA SER A 356 -0.79 -22.56 -6.56
C SER A 356 -1.25 -23.75 -7.42
N VAL A 357 -2.56 -23.86 -7.67
CA VAL A 357 -3.16 -24.91 -8.51
C VAL A 357 -3.14 -24.57 -9.99
N TYR A 358 -3.52 -23.35 -10.36
CA TYR A 358 -3.82 -22.98 -11.76
C TYR A 358 -2.73 -22.15 -12.46
N ILE A 359 -1.72 -21.69 -11.73
CA ILE A 359 -0.58 -20.92 -12.26
C ILE A 359 0.71 -21.69 -12.01
N ALA A 360 1.02 -22.01 -10.75
CA ALA A 360 2.28 -22.64 -10.37
C ALA A 360 2.41 -24.06 -10.96
N SER A 361 1.39 -24.91 -10.78
CA SER A 361 1.42 -26.30 -11.21
C SER A 361 1.42 -26.48 -12.75
N PRO A 362 0.62 -25.73 -13.53
CA PRO A 362 0.68 -25.77 -14.99
C PRO A 362 2.01 -25.32 -15.58
N LEU A 363 2.71 -24.38 -14.92
CA LEU A 363 4.02 -23.97 -15.40
C LEU A 363 5.05 -25.09 -15.24
N VAL A 364 4.97 -25.88 -14.17
CA VAL A 364 5.81 -27.08 -13.98
C VAL A 364 5.57 -28.08 -15.11
N ILE A 365 4.31 -28.33 -15.47
CA ILE A 365 3.95 -29.20 -16.62
C ILE A 365 4.61 -28.69 -17.91
N TRP A 366 4.47 -27.39 -18.18
CA TRP A 366 5.01 -26.79 -19.40
C TRP A 366 6.54 -26.82 -19.47
N LEU A 367 7.22 -26.64 -18.33
CA LEU A 367 8.69 -26.74 -18.26
C LEU A 367 9.17 -28.17 -18.46
N ASP A 368 8.49 -29.15 -17.88
CA ASP A 368 8.80 -30.57 -17.99
C ASP A 368 8.60 -31.08 -19.44
N GLU A 369 7.48 -30.72 -20.07
CA GLU A 369 7.20 -31.00 -21.49
C GLU A 369 8.29 -30.41 -22.41
N ARG A 370 8.75 -29.18 -22.13
CA ARG A 370 9.84 -28.53 -22.89
C ARG A 370 11.20 -29.17 -22.67
N ALA A 371 11.49 -29.65 -21.46
CA ALA A 371 12.72 -30.36 -21.17
C ALA A 371 12.79 -31.67 -21.96
N HIS A 372 11.72 -32.48 -21.91
CA HIS A 372 11.62 -33.72 -22.66
C HIS A 372 11.68 -33.52 -24.19
N ALA A 373 11.04 -32.46 -24.71
CA ALA A 373 11.13 -32.12 -26.14
C ALA A 373 12.57 -31.78 -26.57
N ARG A 374 13.36 -31.11 -25.71
CA ARG A 374 14.76 -30.81 -25.99
C ARG A 374 15.64 -32.06 -25.99
N GLU A 375 15.42 -32.97 -25.04
CA GLU A 375 16.13 -34.25 -24.97
C GLU A 375 15.85 -35.12 -26.21
N ALA A 376 14.59 -35.21 -26.65
CA ALA A 376 14.21 -35.94 -27.86
C ALA A 376 14.85 -35.33 -29.14
N HIS A 377 14.95 -34.00 -29.22
CA HIS A 377 15.62 -33.32 -30.33
C HIS A 377 17.15 -33.49 -30.33
N HIS A 378 17.77 -33.67 -29.17
CA HIS A 378 19.21 -33.95 -29.07
C HIS A 378 19.53 -35.43 -29.35
N GLY A 379 18.68 -36.37 -28.93
CA GLY A 379 18.82 -37.79 -29.24
C GLY A 379 18.65 -38.11 -30.73
N SER A 380 17.70 -37.46 -31.41
CA SER A 380 17.49 -37.64 -32.87
C SER A 380 18.61 -37.05 -33.76
N LYS A 381 19.46 -36.17 -33.22
CA LYS A 381 20.68 -35.69 -33.92
C LYS A 381 21.89 -36.61 -33.77
N GLN A 382 21.81 -37.61 -32.88
CA GLN A 382 22.91 -38.53 -32.58
C GLN A 382 22.72 -39.94 -33.17
N GLU A 383 21.62 -40.22 -33.89
CA GLU A 383 21.52 -41.45 -34.68
C GLU A 383 22.53 -41.38 -35.85
N PRO A 384 23.53 -42.28 -35.91
CA PRO A 384 24.37 -42.37 -37.09
C PRO A 384 23.47 -42.83 -38.24
N LYS A 385 23.56 -42.14 -39.39
CA LYS A 385 23.01 -42.65 -40.65
C LYS A 385 23.58 -44.05 -40.85
N ALA A 386 22.76 -45.09 -40.60
CA ALA A 386 23.09 -46.44 -41.00
C ALA A 386 23.28 -46.42 -42.52
N ALA A 387 24.50 -46.82 -42.92
CA ALA A 387 25.00 -46.80 -44.29
C ALA A 387 24.32 -47.81 -45.19
#